data_AF-A0A533X9K2-F1
#
_entry.id   AF-A0A533X9K2-F1
#
_cell.length_a   1.000
_cell.length_b   1.000
_cell.length_c   1.000
_cell.angle_alpha   90.00
_cell.angle_beta   90.00
_cell.angle_gamma   90.00
#
_symmetry.space_group_name_H-M   'P 1'
#
loop_
_entity.id
_entity.type
_entity.pdbx_description
1 polymer ?
#
loop_
_entity_poly.entity_id
_entity_poly.type
_entity_poly.pdbx_seq_one_letter_code
_entity_poly.pdbx_strand_id
1 'polypeptide(L)'
;MKDIEAAESRISKYVPPTPLELSPRLSQLIKREVYLKLEVFQPIRVFKIRGALNKILSLPDSSVRRGVITASSGNHGLAVAYASRVFGIDATVCVPTEANPQKVAAIEEQGAKIIRIGASYDDTYLSARSIASRRHLTFVHAFDDRKVVAGQGTCGLEIARQASDLGSAVVSIGGGGLISGISIALKSLLDGASVHGVQTTASPSMYESVRQGKRLGVKRRPTIADGMQATPGRLTFDIVSRYVDSIAL
;
A
#
# COMPACT_ATOMS: atom_id res chain seq x y z
N MET A 1 -2.39 16.49 -1.69
CA MET A 1 -1.61 16.85 -2.90
C MET A 1 -0.13 17.10 -2.63
N LYS A 2 0.27 18.17 -1.91
CA LYS A 2 1.70 18.51 -1.67
C LYS A 2 2.60 17.36 -1.21
N ASP A 3 2.14 16.49 -0.29
CA ASP A 3 2.92 15.32 0.13
C ASP A 3 3.16 14.30 -0.99
N ILE A 4 2.20 14.15 -1.92
CA ILE A 4 2.27 13.22 -3.04
C ILE A 4 3.29 13.75 -4.07
N GLU A 5 3.28 15.05 -4.36
CA GLU A 5 4.28 15.70 -5.22
C GLU A 5 5.69 15.59 -4.61
N ALA A 6 5.80 15.82 -3.30
CA ALA A 6 7.03 15.61 -2.57
C ALA A 6 7.44 14.13 -2.52
N ALA A 7 6.50 13.19 -2.62
CA ALA A 7 6.77 11.77 -2.71
C ALA A 7 7.33 11.40 -4.08
N GLU A 8 6.69 11.88 -5.15
CA GLU A 8 7.15 11.69 -6.53
C GLU A 8 8.58 12.20 -6.71
N SER A 9 8.86 13.43 -6.27
CA SER A 9 10.20 14.02 -6.33
C SER A 9 11.26 13.17 -5.63
N ARG A 10 10.86 12.45 -4.56
CA ARG A 10 11.75 11.60 -3.76
C ARG A 10 11.98 10.23 -4.41
N ILE A 11 10.98 9.65 -5.06
CA ILE A 11 11.03 8.24 -5.50
C ILE A 11 11.19 8.05 -7.01
N SER A 12 10.98 9.07 -7.85
CA SER A 12 10.92 8.94 -9.32
C SER A 12 12.18 8.31 -9.94
N LYS A 13 13.35 8.50 -9.32
CA LYS A 13 14.62 7.89 -9.74
C LYS A 13 14.67 6.36 -9.55
N TYR A 14 13.85 5.84 -8.64
CA TYR A 14 13.85 4.42 -8.24
C TYR A 14 12.56 3.70 -8.63
N VAL A 15 11.49 4.46 -8.85
CA VAL A 15 10.15 3.99 -9.18
C VAL A 15 9.72 4.69 -10.47
N PRO A 16 10.10 4.15 -11.64
CA PRO A 16 9.68 4.72 -12.91
C PRO A 16 8.16 4.58 -13.09
N PRO A 17 7.53 5.45 -13.92
CA PRO A 17 6.13 5.32 -14.25
C PRO A 17 5.81 3.96 -14.86
N THR A 18 4.74 3.32 -14.39
CA THR A 18 4.29 2.03 -14.95
C THR A 18 3.35 2.24 -16.14
N PRO A 19 3.25 1.27 -17.06
CA PRO A 19 2.33 1.36 -18.19
C PRO A 19 0.86 1.49 -17.76
N LEU A 20 0.09 2.26 -18.54
CA LEU A 20 -1.37 2.31 -18.50
C LEU A 20 -1.88 1.75 -19.83
N GLU A 21 -2.22 0.47 -19.84
CA GLU A 21 -2.46 -0.29 -21.08
C GLU A 21 -3.95 -0.43 -21.36
N LEU A 22 -4.38 -0.10 -22.58
CA LEU A 22 -5.75 -0.38 -23.02
C LEU A 22 -5.95 -1.90 -23.04
N SER A 23 -7.06 -2.37 -22.48
CA SER A 23 -7.50 -3.76 -22.57
C SER A 23 -8.61 -3.88 -23.63
N PRO A 24 -8.33 -4.38 -24.85
CA PRO A 24 -9.36 -4.51 -25.88
C PRO A 24 -10.53 -5.40 -25.43
N ARG A 25 -10.21 -6.49 -24.74
CA ARG A 25 -11.21 -7.47 -24.27
C ARG A 25 -12.15 -6.88 -23.22
N LEU A 26 -11.62 -6.22 -22.20
CA LEU A 26 -12.45 -5.57 -21.16
C LEU A 26 -13.22 -4.40 -21.74
N SER A 27 -12.61 -3.65 -22.66
CA SER A 27 -13.26 -2.51 -23.29
C SER A 27 -14.49 -2.92 -24.09
N GLN A 28 -14.38 -4.01 -24.86
CA GLN A 28 -15.50 -4.60 -25.58
C GLN A 28 -16.60 -5.08 -24.62
N LEU A 29 -16.23 -5.72 -23.50
CA LEU A 29 -17.18 -6.27 -22.52
C LEU A 29 -17.99 -5.16 -21.84
N ILE A 30 -17.33 -4.08 -21.42
CA ILE A 30 -17.93 -2.96 -20.68
C ILE A 30 -18.53 -1.91 -21.63
N LYS A 31 -18.23 -2.00 -22.93
CA LYS A 31 -18.59 -1.02 -23.97
C LYS A 31 -18.09 0.40 -23.64
N ARG A 32 -16.87 0.47 -23.08
CA ARG A 32 -16.12 1.68 -22.71
C ARG A 32 -14.63 1.37 -22.78
N GLU A 33 -13.76 2.37 -22.92
CA GLU A 33 -12.32 2.13 -22.83
C GLU A 33 -11.92 1.75 -21.40
N VAL A 34 -11.22 0.62 -21.27
CA VAL A 34 -10.75 0.10 -19.99
C VAL A 34 -9.24 -0.01 -20.05
N TYR A 35 -8.58 0.76 -19.19
CA TYR A 35 -7.13 0.76 -19.06
C TYR A 35 -6.70 0.02 -17.80
N LEU A 36 -5.55 -0.64 -17.88
CA LEU A 36 -4.92 -1.38 -16.79
C LEU A 36 -3.64 -0.65 -16.37
N LYS A 37 -3.62 -0.13 -15.14
CA LYS A 37 -2.40 0.44 -14.55
C LYS A 37 -1.52 -0.69 -14.01
N LEU A 38 -0.46 -1.03 -14.74
CA LEU A 38 0.29 -2.26 -14.53
C LEU A 38 1.40 -2.11 -13.48
N GLU A 39 1.02 -1.97 -12.20
CA GLU A 39 1.96 -1.90 -11.08
C GLU A 39 2.81 -3.17 -10.87
N VAL A 40 2.51 -4.25 -11.59
CA VAL A 40 3.37 -5.43 -11.71
C VAL A 40 4.68 -5.15 -12.45
N PHE A 41 4.83 -4.00 -13.12
CA PHE A 41 6.09 -3.57 -13.74
C PHE A 41 6.99 -2.76 -12.79
N GLN A 42 6.58 -2.56 -11.53
CA GLN A 42 7.48 -2.01 -10.52
C GLN A 42 8.72 -2.91 -10.31
N PRO A 43 9.86 -2.39 -9.82
CA PRO A 43 11.10 -3.15 -9.64
C PRO A 43 10.96 -4.45 -8.84
N ILE A 44 10.04 -4.48 -7.86
CA ILE A 44 9.70 -5.67 -7.06
C ILE A 44 8.33 -6.24 -7.39
N ARG A 45 7.78 -5.91 -8.56
CA ARG A 45 6.51 -6.39 -9.11
C ARG A 45 5.26 -6.04 -8.29
N VAL A 46 5.36 -5.09 -7.36
CA VAL A 46 4.25 -4.64 -6.51
C VAL A 46 4.30 -3.14 -6.25
N PHE A 47 3.13 -2.50 -6.14
CA PHE A 47 3.01 -1.05 -5.89
C PHE A 47 3.59 -0.59 -4.54
N LYS A 48 3.71 -1.50 -3.56
CA LYS A 48 4.12 -1.18 -2.18
C LYS A 48 5.49 -0.51 -2.11
N ILE A 49 6.34 -0.71 -3.12
CA ILE A 49 7.64 -0.04 -3.24
C ILE A 49 7.52 1.48 -3.16
N ARG A 50 6.46 2.07 -3.70
CA ARG A 50 6.26 3.53 -3.74
C ARG A 50 6.19 4.12 -2.34
N GLY A 51 5.26 3.62 -1.52
CA GLY A 51 5.11 4.06 -0.13
C GLY A 51 6.27 3.66 0.77
N ALA A 52 6.86 2.47 0.57
CA ALA A 52 8.00 2.01 1.36
C ALA A 52 9.23 2.90 1.13
N LEU A 53 9.60 3.15 -0.13
CA LEU A 53 10.67 4.06 -0.49
C LEU A 53 10.39 5.48 -0.01
N ASN A 54 9.19 6.00 -0.24
CA ASN A 54 8.87 7.36 0.18
C ASN A 54 9.00 7.52 1.70
N LYS A 55 8.57 6.53 2.49
CA LYS A 55 8.75 6.55 3.94
C LYS A 55 10.23 6.51 4.31
N ILE A 56 10.97 5.54 3.78
CA ILE A 56 12.38 5.31 4.12
C ILE A 56 13.25 6.53 3.76
N LEU A 57 13.12 7.04 2.54
CA LEU A 57 13.85 8.22 2.07
C LEU A 57 13.39 9.54 2.71
N SER A 58 12.34 9.51 3.55
CA SER A 58 11.91 10.67 4.34
C SER A 58 12.41 10.63 5.78
N LEU A 59 13.10 9.56 6.18
CA LEU A 59 13.61 9.41 7.54
C LEU A 59 14.81 10.34 7.76
N PRO A 60 14.93 10.94 8.96
CA PRO A 60 16.16 11.63 9.34
C PRO A 60 17.30 10.62 9.56
N ASP A 61 18.54 11.07 9.40
CA ASP A 61 19.75 10.23 9.55
C ASP A 61 19.80 9.46 10.88
N SER A 62 19.30 10.06 11.96
CA SER A 62 19.25 9.41 13.27
C SER A 62 18.34 8.19 13.28
N SER A 63 17.23 8.22 12.53
CA SER A 63 16.33 7.08 12.36
C SER A 63 16.88 6.05 11.40
N VAL A 64 17.58 6.49 10.33
CA VAL A 64 18.28 5.60 9.40
C VAL A 64 19.32 4.76 10.13
N ARG A 65 20.16 5.39 10.96
CA ARG A 65 21.18 4.69 11.76
C ARG A 65 20.62 3.66 12.75
N ARG A 66 19.42 3.90 13.29
CA ARG A 66 18.76 2.93 14.19
C ARG A 66 18.14 1.76 13.44
N GLY A 67 17.80 1.94 12.17
CA GLY A 67 17.11 0.94 11.36
C GLY A 67 15.58 1.01 11.46
N VAL A 68 14.96 0.19 10.61
CA VAL A 68 13.51 0.14 10.42
C VAL A 68 12.94 -1.22 10.76
N ILE A 69 11.65 -1.25 11.12
CA ILE A 69 10.92 -2.47 11.39
C ILE A 69 9.51 -2.41 10.79
N THR A 70 9.02 -3.55 10.30
CA THR A 70 7.64 -3.67 9.80
C THR A 70 7.05 -5.03 10.15
N ALA A 71 5.73 -5.16 10.00
CA ALA A 71 5.00 -6.42 10.12
C ALA A 71 4.32 -6.75 8.79
N SER A 72 4.84 -7.74 8.06
CA SER A 72 4.24 -8.27 6.82
C SER A 72 5.07 -9.42 6.27
N SER A 73 4.44 -10.57 6.03
CA SER A 73 5.02 -11.69 5.28
C SER A 73 4.77 -11.61 3.77
N GLY A 74 4.46 -10.43 3.23
CA GLY A 74 4.07 -10.27 1.82
C GLY A 74 4.62 -8.99 1.20
N ASN A 75 3.87 -8.42 0.26
CA ASN A 75 4.29 -7.30 -0.59
C ASN A 75 4.90 -6.11 0.18
N HIS A 76 4.40 -5.81 1.38
CA HIS A 76 4.95 -4.71 2.19
C HIS A 76 6.27 -5.06 2.86
N GLY A 77 6.41 -6.28 3.38
CA GLY A 77 7.67 -6.77 3.95
C GLY A 77 8.77 -6.75 2.89
N LEU A 78 8.45 -7.26 1.70
CA LEU A 78 9.36 -7.23 0.54
C LEU A 78 9.74 -5.80 0.14
N ALA A 79 8.77 -4.89 0.09
CA ALA A 79 9.02 -3.49 -0.26
C ALA A 79 9.93 -2.76 0.73
N VAL A 80 9.72 -2.99 2.03
CA VAL A 80 10.58 -2.41 3.09
C VAL A 80 11.97 -3.02 3.03
N ALA A 81 12.09 -4.34 2.87
CA ALA A 81 13.37 -5.01 2.78
C ALA A 81 14.18 -4.55 1.56
N TYR A 82 13.56 -4.53 0.38
CA TYR A 82 14.18 -4.02 -0.85
C TYR A 82 14.65 -2.57 -0.70
N ALA A 83 13.77 -1.68 -0.24
CA ALA A 83 14.10 -0.27 -0.07
C ALA A 83 15.25 -0.08 0.94
N SER A 84 15.24 -0.82 2.04
CA SER A 84 16.28 -0.72 3.05
C SER A 84 17.63 -1.21 2.53
N ARG A 85 17.66 -2.29 1.75
CA ARG A 85 18.87 -2.79 1.07
C ARG A 85 19.48 -1.74 0.14
N VAL A 86 18.66 -1.10 -0.69
CA VAL A 86 19.12 -0.08 -1.66
C VAL A 86 19.80 1.10 -0.97
N PHE A 87 19.35 1.47 0.23
CA PHE A 87 19.90 2.62 0.97
C PHE A 87 20.79 2.24 2.17
N GLY A 88 21.20 0.97 2.28
CA GLY A 88 22.11 0.52 3.35
C GLY A 88 21.52 0.70 4.75
N ILE A 89 20.21 0.45 4.92
CA ILE A 89 19.50 0.61 6.18
C ILE A 89 19.20 -0.78 6.77
N ASP A 90 19.47 -0.94 8.06
CA ASP A 90 19.09 -2.15 8.78
C ASP A 90 17.57 -2.31 8.80
N ALA A 91 17.08 -3.44 8.28
CA ALA A 91 15.65 -3.76 8.25
C ALA A 91 15.35 -5.02 9.07
N THR A 92 14.31 -4.93 9.89
CA THR A 92 13.68 -6.07 10.55
C THR A 92 12.27 -6.27 10.03
N VAL A 93 11.93 -7.48 9.59
CA VAL A 93 10.56 -7.82 9.16
C VAL A 93 10.00 -8.88 10.09
N CYS A 94 8.97 -8.49 10.84
CA CYS A 94 8.19 -9.41 11.63
C CYS A 94 7.16 -10.12 10.76
N VAL A 95 7.12 -11.44 10.85
CA VAL A 95 6.19 -12.30 10.12
C VAL A 95 5.48 -13.24 11.10
N PRO A 96 4.23 -13.65 10.82
CA PRO A 96 3.58 -14.70 11.61
C PRO A 96 4.43 -15.98 11.67
N THR A 97 4.32 -16.75 12.74
CA THR A 97 5.10 -17.99 12.91
C THR A 97 4.89 -18.95 11.72
N GLU A 98 3.64 -19.10 11.29
CA GLU A 98 3.19 -19.95 10.18
C GLU A 98 3.22 -19.24 8.81
N ALA A 99 4.00 -18.16 8.65
CA ALA A 99 4.11 -17.47 7.38
C ALA A 99 4.69 -18.38 6.28
N ASN A 100 4.10 -18.31 5.08
CA ASN A 100 4.53 -19.08 3.91
C ASN A 100 6.06 -18.93 3.71
N PRO A 101 6.84 -20.04 3.76
CA PRO A 101 8.29 -20.00 3.68
C PRO A 101 8.83 -19.32 2.43
N GLN A 102 8.19 -19.49 1.27
CA GLN A 102 8.62 -18.87 0.02
C GLN A 102 8.52 -17.34 0.06
N LYS A 103 7.45 -16.81 0.67
CA LYS A 103 7.29 -15.36 0.84
C LYS A 103 8.30 -14.81 1.85
N VAL A 104 8.63 -15.57 2.90
CA VAL A 104 9.65 -15.17 3.87
C VAL A 104 11.05 -15.17 3.23
N ALA A 105 11.38 -16.21 2.47
CA ALA A 105 12.66 -16.31 1.76
C ALA A 105 12.89 -15.12 0.83
N ALA A 106 11.88 -14.70 0.05
CA ALA A 106 11.98 -13.53 -0.81
C ALA A 106 12.29 -12.22 -0.05
N ILE A 107 11.89 -12.12 1.22
CA ILE A 107 12.20 -10.98 2.09
C ILE A 107 13.62 -11.10 2.65
N GLU A 108 14.03 -12.31 3.06
CA GLU A 108 15.39 -12.62 3.54
C GLU A 108 16.45 -12.37 2.46
N GLU A 109 16.16 -12.73 1.21
CA GLU A 109 17.03 -12.47 0.04
C GLU A 109 17.29 -10.97 -0.19
N GLN A 110 16.41 -10.09 0.30
CA GLN A 110 16.65 -8.64 0.32
C GLN A 110 17.51 -8.19 1.51
N GLY A 111 18.05 -9.10 2.33
CA GLY A 111 18.94 -8.79 3.44
C GLY A 111 18.24 -8.33 4.72
N ALA A 112 16.92 -8.46 4.82
CA ALA A 112 16.20 -8.12 6.04
C ALA A 112 16.30 -9.22 7.11
N LYS A 113 16.43 -8.82 8.38
CA LYS A 113 16.36 -9.72 9.54
C LYS A 113 14.91 -10.15 9.75
N ILE A 114 14.63 -11.45 9.77
CA ILE A 114 13.29 -11.98 10.04
C ILE A 114 13.10 -12.25 11.53
N ILE A 115 11.95 -11.82 12.05
CA ILE A 115 11.47 -12.23 13.37
C ILE A 115 10.13 -12.93 13.17
N ARG A 116 10.09 -14.25 13.40
CA ARG A 116 8.85 -15.04 13.40
C ARG A 116 8.15 -14.85 14.74
N ILE A 117 7.03 -14.15 14.75
CA ILE A 117 6.29 -13.82 15.98
C ILE A 117 4.80 -13.58 15.68
N GLY A 118 3.94 -14.06 16.59
CA GLY A 118 2.49 -13.88 16.50
C GLY A 118 1.78 -15.00 15.74
N ALA A 119 0.58 -15.36 16.21
CA ALA A 119 -0.28 -16.37 15.58
C ALA A 119 -1.08 -15.80 14.41
N SER A 120 -1.31 -14.48 14.40
CA SER A 120 -2.03 -13.76 13.35
C SER A 120 -1.28 -12.52 12.88
N TYR A 121 -1.76 -11.89 11.80
CA TYR A 121 -1.24 -10.59 11.36
C TYR A 121 -1.34 -9.53 12.47
N ASP A 122 -2.48 -9.49 13.18
CA ASP A 122 -2.72 -8.47 14.21
C ASP A 122 -1.75 -8.68 15.39
N ASP A 123 -1.49 -9.92 15.81
CA ASP A 123 -0.50 -10.25 16.85
C ASP A 123 0.92 -9.90 16.41
N THR A 124 1.26 -10.21 15.15
CA THR A 124 2.57 -9.89 14.55
C THR A 124 2.78 -8.38 14.55
N TYR A 125 1.75 -7.61 14.16
CA TYR A 125 1.77 -6.16 14.14
C TYR A 125 1.99 -5.58 15.55
N LEU A 126 1.23 -6.02 16.55
CA LEU A 126 1.37 -5.56 17.92
C LEU A 126 2.77 -5.88 18.49
N SER A 127 3.27 -7.08 18.21
CA SER A 127 4.62 -7.51 18.60
C SER A 127 5.70 -6.66 17.95
N ALA A 128 5.59 -6.42 16.64
CA ALA A 128 6.53 -5.57 15.90
C ALA A 128 6.52 -4.12 16.40
N ARG A 129 5.35 -3.57 16.76
CA ARG A 129 5.21 -2.25 17.39
C ARG A 129 5.90 -2.18 18.76
N SER A 130 5.74 -3.22 19.58
CA SER A 130 6.42 -3.33 20.87
C SER A 130 7.95 -3.40 20.71
N ILE A 131 8.45 -4.21 19.77
CA ILE A 131 9.88 -4.30 19.45
C ILE A 131 10.40 -2.95 18.95
N ALA A 132 9.67 -2.29 18.05
CA ALA A 132 10.02 -0.97 17.52
C ALA A 132 10.23 0.05 18.64
N SER A 133 9.29 0.09 19.60
CA SER A 133 9.36 0.96 20.77
C SER A 133 10.59 0.67 21.64
N ARG A 134 10.78 -0.60 22.04
CA ARG A 134 11.89 -1.01 22.94
C ARG A 134 13.27 -0.84 22.32
N ARG A 135 13.41 -1.01 21.01
CA ARG A 135 14.68 -0.92 20.28
C ARG A 135 14.87 0.43 19.58
N HIS A 136 13.93 1.37 19.76
CA HIS A 136 13.91 2.68 19.11
C HIS A 136 14.02 2.62 17.56
N LEU A 137 13.50 1.55 16.96
CA LEU A 137 13.44 1.37 15.51
C LEU A 137 12.28 2.17 14.92
N THR A 138 12.44 2.63 13.69
CA THR A 138 11.31 3.28 13.01
C THR A 138 10.36 2.24 12.44
N PHE A 139 9.12 2.22 12.94
CA PHE A 139 8.09 1.35 12.38
C PHE A 139 7.55 1.88 11.03
N VAL A 140 7.63 1.08 9.98
CA VAL A 140 7.12 1.41 8.64
C VAL A 140 5.76 0.76 8.42
N HIS A 141 4.67 1.51 8.66
CA HIS A 141 3.32 0.97 8.53
C HIS A 141 2.97 0.58 7.09
N ALA A 142 2.23 -0.51 6.90
CA ALA A 142 1.84 -0.98 5.57
C ALA A 142 0.88 -0.05 4.81
N PHE A 143 0.21 0.90 5.47
CA PHE A 143 -0.84 1.73 4.87
C PHE A 143 -1.24 2.93 5.73
N ASP A 144 -1.30 2.82 7.05
CA ASP A 144 -1.75 3.89 7.96
C ASP A 144 -0.62 4.86 8.36
N ASP A 145 0.12 5.34 7.36
CA ASP A 145 1.21 6.32 7.52
C ASP A 145 1.15 7.34 6.39
N ARG A 146 1.26 8.62 6.74
CA ARG A 146 1.11 9.73 5.79
C ARG A 146 2.13 9.68 4.64
N LYS A 147 3.38 9.29 4.89
CA LYS A 147 4.40 9.12 3.84
C LYS A 147 4.12 7.88 3.00
N VAL A 148 3.62 6.81 3.60
CA VAL A 148 3.24 5.61 2.85
C VAL A 148 2.08 5.92 1.90
N VAL A 149 0.99 6.53 2.39
CA VAL A 149 -0.15 6.96 1.57
C VAL A 149 0.30 7.91 0.46
N ALA A 150 1.14 8.91 0.80
CA ALA A 150 1.64 9.87 -0.19
C ALA A 150 2.45 9.19 -1.30
N GLY A 151 3.29 8.20 -0.95
CA GLY A 151 4.03 7.41 -1.92
C GLY A 151 3.09 6.59 -2.81
N GLN A 152 2.06 5.95 -2.26
CA GLN A 152 1.09 5.25 -3.12
C GLN A 152 0.35 6.20 -4.08
N GLY A 153 0.13 7.46 -3.65
CA GLY A 153 -0.53 8.48 -4.46
C GLY A 153 0.24 8.89 -5.71
N THR A 154 1.54 8.61 -5.82
CA THR A 154 2.29 8.89 -7.06
C THR A 154 1.76 8.04 -8.22
N CYS A 155 1.17 6.87 -7.94
CA CYS A 155 0.45 6.10 -8.95
C CYS A 155 -0.73 6.91 -9.54
N GLY A 156 -1.44 7.67 -8.71
CA GLY A 156 -2.51 8.56 -9.16
C GLY A 156 -2.00 9.75 -9.99
N LEU A 157 -0.82 10.30 -9.68
CA LEU A 157 -0.19 11.33 -10.52
C LEU A 157 0.12 10.78 -11.92
N GLU A 158 0.67 9.57 -11.99
CA GLU A 158 0.96 8.94 -13.28
C GLU A 158 -0.30 8.68 -14.08
N ILE A 159 -1.34 8.13 -13.45
CA ILE A 159 -2.64 7.89 -14.09
C ILE A 159 -3.19 9.20 -14.67
N ALA A 160 -3.19 10.29 -13.89
CA ALA A 160 -3.72 11.58 -14.35
C ALA A 160 -2.94 12.16 -15.54
N ARG A 161 -1.62 11.91 -15.63
CA ARG A 161 -0.81 12.31 -16.80
C ARG A 161 -1.03 11.40 -18.01
N GLN A 162 -1.28 10.13 -17.78
CA GLN A 162 -1.44 9.12 -18.84
C GLN A 162 -2.85 9.09 -19.41
N ALA A 163 -3.86 9.53 -18.65
CA ALA A 163 -5.26 9.63 -19.06
C ALA A 163 -5.90 10.87 -18.41
N SER A 164 -5.74 12.03 -19.04
CA SER A 164 -6.25 13.32 -18.53
C SER A 164 -7.77 13.47 -18.61
N ASP A 165 -8.44 12.61 -19.36
CA ASP A 165 -9.89 12.52 -19.55
C ASP A 165 -10.50 11.33 -18.80
N LEU A 166 -9.76 10.74 -17.86
CA LEU A 166 -10.21 9.57 -17.09
C LEU A 166 -11.54 9.85 -16.36
N GLY A 167 -12.58 9.12 -16.76
CA GLY A 167 -13.88 9.19 -16.09
C GLY A 167 -13.92 8.51 -14.72
N SER A 168 -13.33 7.31 -14.60
CA SER A 168 -13.40 6.51 -13.37
C SER A 168 -12.19 5.62 -13.14
N ALA A 169 -11.72 5.53 -11.89
CA ALA A 169 -10.69 4.58 -11.45
C ALA A 169 -11.27 3.51 -10.52
N VAL A 170 -10.88 2.25 -10.73
CA VAL A 170 -11.21 1.14 -9.83
C VAL A 170 -9.94 0.68 -9.10
N VAL A 171 -9.97 0.68 -7.76
CA VAL A 171 -8.78 0.45 -6.94
C VAL A 171 -9.07 -0.58 -5.84
N SER A 172 -8.19 -1.56 -5.69
CA SER A 172 -8.31 -2.56 -4.62
C SER A 172 -8.08 -1.96 -3.24
N ILE A 173 -8.82 -2.46 -2.24
CA ILE A 173 -8.72 -2.01 -0.85
C ILE A 173 -8.37 -3.19 0.07
N GLY A 174 -7.19 -3.11 0.68
CA GLY A 174 -6.88 -3.79 1.93
C GLY A 174 -7.07 -2.82 3.11
N GLY A 175 -5.96 -2.36 3.69
CA GLY A 175 -5.99 -1.33 4.74
C GLY A 175 -6.26 0.09 4.25
N GLY A 176 -6.42 0.30 2.93
CA GLY A 176 -6.81 1.60 2.35
C GLY A 176 -5.68 2.50 1.83
N GLY A 177 -4.41 2.15 2.05
CA GLY A 177 -3.27 3.02 1.70
C GLY A 177 -3.13 3.35 0.21
N LEU A 178 -3.37 2.37 -0.68
CA LEU A 178 -3.29 2.57 -2.13
C LEU A 178 -4.40 3.50 -2.63
N ILE A 179 -5.65 3.14 -2.36
CA ILE A 179 -6.80 3.93 -2.79
C ILE A 179 -6.79 5.33 -2.18
N SER A 180 -6.32 5.49 -0.94
CA SER A 180 -6.23 6.81 -0.29
C SER A 180 -5.29 7.74 -1.06
N GLY A 181 -4.12 7.24 -1.47
CA GLY A 181 -3.16 8.02 -2.23
C GLY A 181 -3.70 8.36 -3.62
N ILE A 182 -4.23 7.36 -4.32
CA ILE A 182 -4.78 7.53 -5.68
C ILE A 182 -5.98 8.48 -5.66
N SER A 183 -6.89 8.34 -4.71
CA SER A 183 -8.10 9.18 -4.64
C SER A 183 -7.75 10.64 -4.42
N ILE A 184 -6.81 10.95 -3.52
CA ILE A 184 -6.34 12.31 -3.31
C ILE A 184 -5.75 12.88 -4.61
N ALA A 185 -4.89 12.13 -5.30
CA ALA A 185 -4.26 12.61 -6.54
C ALA A 185 -5.28 12.86 -7.65
N LEU A 186 -6.13 11.87 -7.96
CA LEU A 186 -7.11 11.99 -9.04
C LEU A 186 -8.15 13.08 -8.76
N LYS A 187 -8.72 13.13 -7.55
CA LYS A 187 -9.68 14.18 -7.16
C LYS A 187 -9.09 15.59 -7.10
N SER A 188 -7.75 15.72 -7.02
CA SER A 188 -7.07 17.02 -7.04
C SER A 188 -6.69 17.48 -8.45
N LEU A 189 -6.60 16.55 -9.41
CA LEU A 189 -6.03 16.82 -10.74
C LEU A 189 -7.07 16.75 -11.87
N LEU A 190 -8.09 15.92 -11.71
CA LEU A 190 -9.08 15.65 -12.75
C LEU A 190 -10.47 16.01 -12.26
N ASP A 191 -11.07 17.00 -12.89
CA ASP A 191 -12.44 17.38 -12.61
C ASP A 191 -13.40 16.27 -13.05
N GLY A 192 -14.28 15.85 -12.14
CA GLY A 192 -15.30 14.84 -12.42
C GLY A 192 -14.84 13.38 -12.36
N ALA A 193 -13.55 13.10 -12.18
CA ALA A 193 -13.08 11.72 -12.04
C ALA A 193 -13.66 11.05 -10.78
N SER A 194 -14.23 9.86 -10.94
CA SER A 194 -14.71 9.03 -9.82
C SER A 194 -13.68 7.96 -9.43
N VAL A 195 -13.64 7.60 -8.16
CA VAL A 195 -12.73 6.60 -7.60
C VAL A 195 -13.56 5.58 -6.83
N HIS A 196 -13.51 4.34 -7.29
CA HIS A 196 -14.27 3.22 -6.77
C HIS A 196 -13.35 2.21 -6.12
N GLY A 197 -13.66 1.85 -4.88
CA GLY A 197 -13.00 0.80 -4.14
C GLY A 197 -13.53 -0.58 -4.47
N VAL A 198 -12.67 -1.59 -4.42
CA VAL A 198 -13.10 -2.99 -4.43
C VAL A 198 -12.46 -3.71 -3.25
N GLN A 199 -13.29 -4.37 -2.44
CA GLN A 199 -12.87 -5.31 -1.40
C GLN A 199 -13.35 -6.71 -1.72
N THR A 200 -12.85 -7.69 -0.98
CA THR A 200 -13.39 -9.05 -1.05
C THR A 200 -14.56 -9.17 -0.08
N THR A 201 -15.60 -9.93 -0.44
CA THR A 201 -16.64 -10.38 0.52
C THR A 201 -16.07 -11.15 1.74
N ALA A 202 -14.84 -11.66 1.65
CA ALA A 202 -14.18 -12.40 2.72
C ALA A 202 -13.56 -11.50 3.81
N SER A 203 -13.25 -10.25 3.49
CA SER A 203 -12.73 -9.24 4.43
C SER A 203 -13.23 -7.82 4.09
N PRO A 204 -14.55 -7.55 4.17
CA PRO A 204 -15.17 -6.29 3.74
C PRO A 204 -15.03 -5.15 4.77
N SER A 205 -13.86 -5.01 5.37
CA SER A 205 -13.64 -4.16 6.54
C SER A 205 -13.78 -2.66 6.29
N MET A 206 -13.25 -2.15 5.17
CA MET A 206 -13.40 -0.74 4.77
C MET A 206 -14.81 -0.45 4.31
N TYR A 207 -15.42 -1.34 3.53
CA TYR A 207 -16.81 -1.25 3.08
C TYR A 207 -17.75 -1.08 4.29
N GLU A 208 -17.67 -1.98 5.27
CA GLU A 208 -18.50 -1.88 6.48
C GLU A 208 -18.15 -0.65 7.31
N SER A 209 -16.88 -0.26 7.37
CA SER A 209 -16.47 0.92 8.12
C SER A 209 -17.08 2.20 7.57
N VAL A 210 -17.00 2.40 6.24
CA VAL A 210 -17.57 3.57 5.56
C VAL A 210 -19.09 3.55 5.67
N ARG A 211 -19.73 2.40 5.42
CA ARG A 211 -21.19 2.25 5.51
C ARG A 211 -21.74 2.59 6.90
N GLN A 212 -21.00 2.28 7.95
CA GLN A 212 -21.40 2.53 9.34
C GLN A 212 -20.81 3.83 9.92
N GLY A 213 -20.02 4.59 9.15
CA GLY A 213 -19.39 5.83 9.60
C GLY A 213 -18.38 5.66 10.75
N LYS A 214 -17.87 4.44 10.97
CA LYS A 214 -16.89 4.15 12.04
C LYS A 214 -15.91 3.07 11.62
N ARG A 215 -14.67 3.14 12.10
CA ARG A 215 -13.65 2.13 11.79
C ARG A 215 -13.97 0.80 12.46
N LEU A 216 -14.09 -0.27 11.68
CA LEU A 216 -14.47 -1.60 12.13
C LEU A 216 -13.48 -2.66 11.65
N GLY A 217 -13.15 -3.57 12.57
CA GLY A 217 -12.65 -4.88 12.20
C GLY A 217 -13.81 -5.78 11.80
N VAL A 218 -13.55 -6.76 10.94
CA VAL A 218 -14.50 -7.80 10.56
C VAL A 218 -13.88 -9.17 10.76
N LYS A 219 -14.71 -10.19 11.01
CA LYS A 219 -14.25 -11.57 11.00
C LYS A 219 -13.83 -11.94 9.58
N ARG A 220 -12.54 -12.22 9.41
CA ARG A 220 -11.94 -12.55 8.10
C ARG A 220 -12.27 -14.00 7.73
N ARG A 221 -12.50 -14.25 6.44
CA ARG A 221 -12.67 -15.59 5.85
C ARG A 221 -11.53 -15.88 4.86
N PRO A 222 -11.23 -17.15 4.57
CA PRO A 222 -10.24 -17.50 3.55
C PRO A 222 -10.56 -16.87 2.19
N THR A 223 -9.52 -16.40 1.49
CA THR A 223 -9.63 -15.81 0.14
C THR A 223 -8.30 -15.92 -0.61
N ILE A 224 -8.37 -16.03 -1.93
CA ILE A 224 -7.19 -15.95 -2.80
C ILE A 224 -6.56 -14.56 -2.83
N ALA A 225 -7.31 -13.51 -2.50
CA ALA A 225 -6.84 -12.12 -2.46
C ALA A 225 -6.22 -11.81 -1.09
N ASP A 226 -5.13 -12.50 -0.75
CA ASP A 226 -4.50 -12.47 0.57
C ASP A 226 -4.01 -11.06 0.97
N GLY A 227 -3.54 -10.27 0.00
CA GLY A 227 -3.08 -8.90 0.22
C GLY A 227 -4.16 -7.87 0.58
N MET A 228 -5.43 -8.25 0.55
CA MET A 228 -6.58 -7.37 0.84
C MET A 228 -7.21 -7.61 2.21
N GLN A 229 -6.61 -8.48 3.03
CA GLN A 229 -7.12 -8.82 4.36
C GLN A 229 -6.55 -7.91 5.45
N ALA A 230 -7.15 -6.74 5.66
CA ALA A 230 -6.73 -5.83 6.73
C ALA A 230 -7.90 -5.02 7.29
N THR A 231 -7.81 -4.65 8.57
CA THR A 231 -8.66 -3.59 9.14
C THR A 231 -8.18 -2.23 8.60
N PRO A 232 -9.07 -1.28 8.27
CA PRO A 232 -8.67 0.06 7.84
C PRO A 232 -7.76 0.73 8.87
N GLY A 233 -6.82 1.54 8.39
CA GLY A 233 -6.11 2.50 9.24
C GLY A 233 -7.00 3.68 9.63
N ARG A 234 -6.61 4.47 10.64
CA ARG A 234 -7.33 5.70 10.99
C ARG A 234 -7.23 6.73 9.87
N LEU A 235 -6.02 7.04 9.42
CA LEU A 235 -5.78 8.01 8.35
C LEU A 235 -6.47 7.59 7.07
N THR A 236 -6.33 6.31 6.70
CA THR A 236 -6.91 5.79 5.46
C THR A 236 -8.43 5.73 5.51
N PHE A 237 -9.04 5.45 6.67
CA PHE A 237 -10.49 5.51 6.83
C PHE A 237 -11.01 6.94 6.59
N ASP A 238 -10.36 7.93 7.20
CA ASP A 238 -10.75 9.33 7.05
C ASP A 238 -10.64 9.80 5.59
N ILE A 239 -9.56 9.41 4.89
CA ILE A 239 -9.37 9.75 3.47
C ILE A 239 -10.39 9.02 2.59
N VAL A 240 -10.56 7.72 2.77
CA VAL A 240 -11.50 6.93 1.96
C VAL A 240 -12.92 7.47 2.11
N SER A 241 -13.36 7.75 3.33
CA SER A 241 -14.70 8.28 3.61
C SER A 241 -14.96 9.65 2.95
N ARG A 242 -13.89 10.40 2.63
CA ARG A 242 -13.98 11.73 2.02
C ARG A 242 -13.84 11.74 0.51
N TYR A 243 -12.97 10.89 -0.06
CA TYR A 243 -12.54 11.01 -1.46
C TYR A 243 -12.94 9.83 -2.35
N VAL A 244 -13.42 8.71 -1.79
CA VAL A 244 -13.83 7.53 -2.56
C VAL A 244 -15.34 7.54 -2.74
N ASP A 245 -15.80 7.43 -3.98
CA ASP A 245 -17.20 7.62 -4.35
C ASP A 245 -18.07 6.40 -3.99
N SER A 246 -17.52 5.19 -4.13
CA SER A 246 -18.20 3.96 -3.69
C SER A 246 -17.23 2.82 -3.45
N ILE A 247 -17.67 1.78 -2.73
CA ILE A 247 -16.90 0.55 -2.51
C ILE A 247 -17.79 -0.65 -2.88
N ALA A 248 -17.28 -1.54 -3.72
CA ALA A 248 -17.89 -2.81 -4.10
C ALA A 248 -17.21 -4.00 -3.39
N LEU A 249 -17.91 -5.16 -3.34
CA LEU A 249 -17.46 -6.41 -2.69
C LEU A 249 -17.28 -7.57 -3.69
#